data_AF-A0A1M7F1Q3-F1
#
_entry.id   AF-A0A1M7F1Q3-F1
#
_cell.length_a   1.000
_cell.length_b   1.000
_cell.length_c   1.000
_cell.angle_alpha   90.00
_cell.angle_beta   90.00
_cell.angle_gamma   90.00
#
_symmetry.space_group_name_H-M   'P 1'
#
loop_
_entity.id
_entity.type
_entity.pdbx_description
1 polymer ?
#
loop_
_entity_poly.entity_id
_entity_poly.type
_entity_poly.pdbx_seq_one_letter_code
_entity_poly.pdbx_strand_id
1 'polypeptide(L)'
;MKTKLLTSLLMALSLAVSSHAELQGSKDYEPSKAESSDWSALVGVSGGNSLIARDGTIFMNLRIGIALNPYISFGAYHSSILSNVQNPKVHHSQMIDYHAYGVFAEPVVFRNGIFSISLPVSIGGGEVDFMDKGDEDGFKAEDGFFVADFSAQFNFRVTKLFEVSIGGGYRLFAGIEENNLKNKDFRSPFGELRFTFKE
;
A
#
# COMPACT_ATOMS: atom_id res chain seq x y z
N MET A 1 -3.20 0.40 23.59
CA MET A 1 -3.00 0.45 22.12
C MET A 1 -4.02 1.30 21.35
N LYS A 2 -5.30 1.39 21.73
CA LYS A 2 -6.34 2.12 20.95
C LYS A 2 -6.13 3.64 20.81
N THR A 3 -5.46 4.29 21.77
CA THR A 3 -5.27 5.75 21.79
C THR A 3 -4.19 6.25 20.84
N LYS A 4 -3.15 5.45 20.55
CA LYS A 4 -2.06 5.83 19.65
C LYS A 4 -2.47 5.78 18.17
N LEU A 5 -3.33 4.83 17.80
CA LEU A 5 -3.89 4.72 16.44
C LEU A 5 -4.85 5.88 16.13
N LEU A 6 -5.61 6.34 17.13
CA LEU A 6 -6.53 7.47 16.98
C LEU A 6 -5.78 8.80 16.83
N THR A 7 -4.64 8.96 17.51
CA THR A 7 -3.82 10.18 17.44
C THR A 7 -3.04 10.29 16.12
N SER A 8 -2.53 9.17 15.59
CA SER A 8 -1.89 9.16 14.27
C SER A 8 -2.91 9.38 13.14
N LEU A 9 -4.12 8.84 13.24
CA LEU A 9 -5.20 9.10 12.29
C LEU A 9 -5.65 10.59 12.35
N LEU A 10 -5.72 11.19 13.55
CA LEU A 10 -6.04 12.62 13.69
C LEU A 10 -4.94 13.54 13.13
N MET A 11 -3.66 13.18 13.28
CA MET A 11 -2.54 13.93 12.69
C MET A 11 -2.48 13.82 11.16
N ALA A 12 -2.80 12.65 10.61
CA ALA A 12 -2.90 12.49 9.15
C ALA A 12 -4.09 13.29 8.58
N LEU A 13 -5.20 13.37 9.31
CA LEU A 13 -6.34 14.21 8.91
C LEU A 13 -6.02 15.72 9.04
N SER A 14 -5.28 16.18 10.06
CA SER A 14 -4.99 17.61 10.20
C SER A 14 -4.02 18.16 9.15
N LEU A 15 -3.14 17.32 8.59
CA LEU A 15 -2.29 17.68 7.46
C LEU A 15 -3.09 17.83 6.15
N ALA A 16 -4.24 17.16 6.01
CA ALA A 16 -5.09 17.26 4.82
C ALA A 16 -6.03 18.49 4.81
N VAL A 17 -6.22 19.20 5.94
CA VAL A 17 -7.11 20.38 6.02
C VAL A 17 -6.36 21.71 5.81
N SER A 18 -5.04 21.66 5.61
CA SER A 18 -4.22 22.89 5.53
C SER A 18 -4.14 23.51 4.14
N SER A 19 -4.74 22.93 3.10
CA SER A 19 -4.60 23.41 1.71
C SER A 19 -5.79 24.22 1.18
N HIS A 20 -6.77 24.59 1.99
CA HIS A 20 -7.91 25.42 1.56
C HIS A 20 -8.06 26.66 2.44
N ALA A 21 -7.13 27.60 2.27
CA ALA A 21 -7.32 28.99 2.69
C ALA A 21 -7.35 29.89 1.44
N GLU A 22 -8.44 29.82 0.66
CA GLU A 22 -8.73 30.89 -0.30
C GLU A 22 -9.39 32.06 0.45
N LEU A 23 -8.58 33.11 0.64
CA LEU A 23 -8.99 34.43 1.08
C LEU A 23 -9.98 35.04 0.09
N GLN A 24 -11.20 35.33 0.55
CA GLN A 24 -12.10 36.26 -0.13
C GLN A 24 -11.52 37.69 -0.08
N GLY A 25 -11.29 38.28 -1.26
CA GLY A 25 -11.37 39.74 -1.41
C GLY A 25 -10.26 40.42 -2.20
N SER A 26 -10.30 40.37 -3.54
CA SER A 26 -10.10 41.55 -4.39
C SER A 26 -10.61 41.25 -5.80
N LYS A 27 -11.28 42.21 -6.42
CA LYS A 27 -12.12 42.03 -7.62
C LYS A 27 -11.37 42.02 -8.96
N ASP A 28 -10.04 41.91 -8.96
CA ASP A 28 -9.22 42.02 -10.18
C ASP A 28 -8.25 40.85 -10.41
N TYR A 29 -8.49 39.68 -9.79
CA TYR A 29 -7.68 38.49 -10.05
C TYR A 29 -8.26 37.70 -11.23
N GLU A 30 -7.76 37.92 -12.44
CA GLU A 30 -7.80 36.89 -13.46
C GLU A 30 -6.80 35.81 -13.04
N PRO A 31 -7.22 34.56 -12.78
CA PRO A 31 -6.27 33.51 -12.45
C PRO A 31 -5.38 33.33 -13.67
N SER A 32 -4.11 33.76 -13.55
CA SER A 32 -3.06 33.35 -14.47
C SER A 32 -3.20 31.85 -14.60
N LYS A 33 -3.38 31.36 -15.84
CA LYS A 33 -3.40 29.91 -16.14
C LYS A 33 -2.31 29.28 -15.30
N ALA A 34 -2.70 28.55 -14.25
CA ALA A 34 -1.75 27.81 -13.45
C ALA A 34 -1.01 26.92 -14.45
N GLU A 35 0.28 27.15 -14.62
CA GLU A 35 1.14 26.25 -15.38
C GLU A 35 0.89 24.88 -14.79
N SER A 36 0.22 24.02 -15.55
CA SER A 36 -0.06 22.66 -15.11
C SER A 36 1.30 22.00 -15.01
N SER A 37 1.80 21.85 -13.79
CA SER A 37 2.96 21.04 -13.49
C SER A 37 2.83 19.72 -14.23
N ASP A 38 3.83 19.36 -15.03
CA ASP A 38 3.83 18.10 -15.77
C ASP A 38 3.80 16.89 -14.84
N TRP A 39 4.16 17.07 -13.57
CA TRP A 39 4.14 16.05 -12.52
C TRP A 39 3.08 16.36 -11.45
N SER A 40 2.54 15.29 -10.85
CA SER A 40 1.69 15.37 -9.66
C SER A 40 2.28 14.52 -8.53
N ALA A 41 2.20 14.99 -7.29
CA ALA A 41 2.45 14.17 -6.12
C ALA A 41 1.34 13.13 -5.98
N LEU A 42 1.64 11.94 -5.44
CA LEU A 42 0.65 10.91 -5.18
C LEU A 42 0.75 10.39 -3.75
N VAL A 43 -0.40 10.19 -3.13
CA VAL A 43 -0.55 9.46 -1.86
C VAL A 43 -1.67 8.44 -2.04
N GLY A 44 -1.38 7.18 -1.73
CA GLY A 44 -2.31 6.08 -1.88
C GLY A 44 -2.41 5.26 -0.61
N VAL A 45 -3.63 4.89 -0.25
CA VAL A 45 -3.89 3.86 0.78
C VAL A 45 -4.64 2.73 0.11
N SER A 46 -4.16 1.51 0.27
CA SER A 46 -4.87 0.32 -0.19
C SER A 46 -4.96 -0.73 0.88
N GLY A 47 -5.88 -1.66 0.70
CA GLY A 47 -6.00 -2.84 1.53
C GLY A 47 -6.77 -3.91 0.81
N GLY A 48 -6.61 -5.13 1.28
CA GLY A 48 -7.24 -6.26 0.60
C GLY A 48 -6.89 -7.59 1.22
N ASN A 49 -7.22 -8.65 0.51
CA ASN A 49 -7.02 -10.02 0.96
C ASN A 49 -5.86 -10.69 0.21
N SER A 50 -5.08 -11.47 0.94
CA SER A 50 -4.00 -12.31 0.44
C SER A 50 -4.07 -13.68 1.13
N LEU A 51 -3.31 -14.65 0.63
CA LEU A 51 -3.17 -15.95 1.26
C LEU A 51 -1.74 -16.09 1.77
N ILE A 52 -1.51 -15.91 3.06
CA ILE A 52 -0.19 -16.10 3.68
C ILE A 52 -0.26 -17.34 4.55
N ALA A 53 0.70 -18.26 4.40
CA ALA A 53 0.70 -19.57 5.04
C ALA A 53 -0.56 -20.41 4.78
N ARG A 54 -1.24 -20.16 3.63
CA ARG A 54 -2.55 -20.73 3.25
C ARG A 54 -3.73 -20.28 4.11
N ASP A 55 -3.54 -19.25 4.94
CA ASP A 55 -4.59 -18.61 5.70
C ASP A 55 -4.97 -17.26 5.09
N GLY A 56 -6.26 -16.94 5.17
CA GLY A 56 -6.83 -15.69 4.66
C GLY A 56 -6.29 -14.51 5.46
N THR A 57 -5.53 -13.65 4.81
CA THR A 57 -4.86 -12.52 5.45
C THR A 57 -5.40 -11.20 4.90
N ILE A 58 -5.60 -10.22 5.78
CA ILE A 58 -5.90 -8.84 5.38
C ILE A 58 -4.61 -8.02 5.48
N PHE A 59 -4.23 -7.37 4.38
CA PHE A 59 -3.10 -6.45 4.35
C PHE A 59 -3.57 -5.02 4.11
N MET A 60 -2.70 -4.08 4.45
CA MET A 60 -2.83 -2.65 4.14
C MET A 60 -1.52 -2.15 3.54
N ASN A 61 -1.62 -1.28 2.55
CA ASN A 61 -0.48 -0.60 1.95
C ASN A 61 -0.65 0.92 2.03
N LEU A 62 0.45 1.59 2.30
CA LEU A 62 0.62 3.02 2.10
C LEU A 62 1.58 3.23 0.92
N ARG A 63 1.24 4.13 0.01
CA ARG A 63 2.05 4.49 -1.16
C ARG A 63 2.23 5.99 -1.20
N ILE A 64 3.45 6.43 -1.49
CA ILE A 64 3.77 7.83 -1.74
C ILE A 64 4.66 7.90 -2.98
N GLY A 65 4.55 8.96 -3.76
CA GLY A 65 5.34 9.06 -4.98
C GLY A 65 4.97 10.23 -5.88
N ILE A 66 5.34 10.10 -7.15
CA ILE A 66 5.06 11.08 -8.18
C ILE A 66 4.51 10.43 -9.44
N ALA A 67 3.53 11.08 -10.06
CA ALA A 67 2.99 10.77 -11.37
C ALA A 67 3.59 11.76 -12.37
N LEU A 68 4.49 11.29 -13.22
CA LEU A 68 5.18 12.16 -14.19
C LEU A 68 4.31 12.58 -15.36
N ASN A 69 3.24 11.82 -15.62
CA ASN A 69 2.26 12.10 -16.66
C ASN A 69 1.05 11.17 -16.41
N PRO A 70 -0.03 11.26 -17.21
CA PRO A 70 -1.18 10.37 -17.07
C PRO A 70 -0.90 8.88 -17.34
N TYR A 71 0.32 8.51 -17.75
CA TYR A 71 0.73 7.18 -18.19
C TYR A 71 1.69 6.45 -17.26
N ILE A 72 2.45 7.15 -16.42
CA ILE A 72 3.40 6.50 -15.51
C ILE A 72 3.46 7.22 -14.16
N SER A 73 3.50 6.41 -13.11
CA SER A 73 3.79 6.85 -11.75
C SER A 73 4.80 5.93 -11.10
N PHE A 74 5.57 6.46 -10.16
CA PHE A 74 6.52 5.70 -9.36
C PHE A 74 6.62 6.29 -7.96
N GLY A 75 7.17 5.51 -7.04
CA GLY A 75 7.29 5.95 -5.67
C GLY A 75 7.72 4.84 -4.74
N ALA A 76 7.50 5.07 -3.46
CA ALA A 76 7.75 4.12 -2.40
C ALA A 76 6.45 3.58 -1.82
N TYR A 77 6.51 2.41 -1.21
CA TYR A 77 5.40 1.83 -0.48
C TYR A 77 5.83 1.24 0.85
N HIS A 78 4.88 1.13 1.75
CA HIS A 78 4.92 0.34 2.97
C HIS A 78 3.71 -0.59 2.99
N SER A 79 3.89 -1.84 3.39
CA SER A 79 2.87 -2.88 3.44
C SER A 79 2.91 -3.56 4.80
N SER A 80 1.76 -3.69 5.46
CA SER A 80 1.64 -4.39 6.74
C SER A 80 0.42 -5.32 6.74
N ILE A 81 0.48 -6.39 7.53
CA ILE A 81 -0.69 -7.26 7.78
C ILE A 81 -1.51 -6.69 8.94
N LEU A 82 -2.84 -6.73 8.83
CA LEU A 82 -3.77 -6.31 9.88
C LEU A 82 -4.50 -7.48 10.55
N SER A 83 -4.45 -8.66 9.95
CA SER A 83 -5.09 -9.88 10.48
C SER A 83 -4.11 -10.71 11.32
N ASN A 84 -4.64 -11.38 12.34
CA ASN A 84 -3.88 -12.37 13.11
C ASN A 84 -3.69 -13.63 12.27
N VAL A 85 -2.61 -13.70 11.49
CA VAL A 85 -2.25 -14.89 10.71
C VAL A 85 -1.58 -15.89 11.63
N GLN A 86 -2.12 -17.10 11.72
CA GLN A 86 -1.54 -18.17 12.51
C GLN A 86 -0.63 -19.03 11.64
N ASN A 87 0.55 -19.39 12.14
CA ASN A 87 1.38 -20.40 11.50
C ASN A 87 0.85 -21.82 11.82
N PRO A 88 0.24 -22.55 10.87
CA PRO A 88 -0.35 -23.87 11.15
C PRO A 88 0.69 -24.99 11.20
N LYS A 89 1.97 -24.70 10.90
CA LYS A 89 3.05 -25.70 10.80
C LYS A 89 3.88 -25.86 12.07
N VAL A 90 3.58 -25.09 13.11
CA VAL A 90 4.23 -25.15 14.42
C VAL A 90 3.26 -25.67 15.48
N HIS A 91 3.80 -26.33 16.50
CA HIS A 91 2.99 -26.96 17.57
C HIS A 91 2.27 -25.94 18.46
N HIS A 92 2.80 -24.71 18.54
CA HIS A 92 2.21 -23.58 19.25
C HIS A 92 1.77 -22.52 18.25
N SER A 93 0.56 -21.96 18.42
CA SER A 93 0.02 -20.92 17.54
C SER A 93 0.89 -19.66 17.60
N GLN A 94 1.61 -19.38 16.53
CA GLN A 94 2.44 -18.18 16.37
C GLN A 94 1.72 -17.14 15.53
N MET A 95 1.76 -15.88 15.98
CA MET A 95 1.30 -14.74 15.22
C MET A 95 2.43 -14.27 14.30
N ILE A 96 2.07 -13.98 13.06
CA ILE A 96 2.98 -13.45 12.04
C ILE A 96 2.77 -11.94 11.99
N ASP A 97 3.76 -11.16 12.42
CA ASP A 97 3.84 -9.74 12.11
C ASP A 97 4.66 -9.55 10.83
N TYR A 98 4.18 -8.71 9.94
CA TYR A 98 4.72 -8.56 8.58
C TYR A 98 4.80 -7.08 8.26
N HIS A 99 6.01 -6.66 7.88
CA HIS A 99 6.25 -5.33 7.36
C HIS A 99 7.12 -5.44 6.10
N ALA A 100 6.71 -4.78 5.03
CA ALA A 100 7.50 -4.69 3.82
C ALA A 100 7.57 -3.26 3.30
N TYR A 101 8.72 -2.89 2.79
CA TYR A 101 9.01 -1.57 2.25
C TYR A 101 9.66 -1.73 0.89
N GLY A 102 9.40 -0.79 -0.01
CA GLY A 102 10.01 -0.87 -1.32
C GLY A 102 9.60 0.26 -2.24
N VAL A 103 9.83 0.02 -3.52
CA VAL A 103 9.50 0.95 -4.59
C VAL A 103 8.51 0.32 -5.54
N PHE A 104 7.77 1.17 -6.25
CA PHE A 104 6.85 0.74 -7.29
C PHE A 104 7.03 1.56 -8.56
N ALA A 105 6.63 0.95 -9.67
CA ALA A 105 6.36 1.63 -10.94
C ALA A 105 4.97 1.17 -11.43
N GLU A 106 4.17 2.12 -11.87
CA GLU A 106 2.79 1.87 -12.30
C GLU A 106 2.52 2.55 -13.65
N PRO A 107 2.71 1.81 -14.75
CA PRO A 107 2.26 2.21 -16.07
C PRO A 107 0.73 2.07 -16.20
N VAL A 108 0.12 3.05 -16.85
CA VAL A 108 -1.28 3.03 -17.30
C VAL A 108 -1.29 2.57 -18.76
N VAL A 109 -1.77 1.35 -18.98
CA VAL A 109 -1.76 0.71 -20.31
C VAL A 109 -3.01 1.05 -21.14
N PHE A 110 -4.07 1.49 -20.48
CA PHE A 110 -5.30 1.91 -21.16
C PHE A 110 -5.94 3.07 -20.40
N ARG A 111 -6.44 4.08 -21.10
CA ARG A 111 -7.16 5.21 -20.52
C ARG A 111 -8.28 5.65 -21.45
N ASN A 112 -9.49 5.74 -20.91
CA ASN A 112 -10.65 6.27 -21.59
C ASN A 112 -11.48 7.15 -20.63
N GLY A 113 -11.28 8.46 -20.73
CA GLY A 113 -11.95 9.44 -19.85
C GLY A 113 -11.64 9.21 -18.37
N ILE A 114 -12.69 8.90 -17.60
CA ILE A 114 -12.62 8.64 -16.15
C ILE A 114 -12.11 7.24 -15.79
N PHE A 115 -12.04 6.33 -16.77
CA PHE A 115 -11.61 4.95 -16.54
C PHE A 115 -10.19 4.74 -17.07
N SER A 116 -9.39 3.95 -16.36
CA SER A 116 -8.09 3.50 -16.86
C SER A 116 -7.70 2.13 -16.30
N ILE A 117 -6.79 1.44 -16.99
CA ILE A 117 -6.19 0.19 -16.54
C ILE A 117 -4.70 0.44 -16.36
N SER A 118 -4.17 0.04 -15.22
CA SER A 118 -2.74 0.13 -14.92
C SER A 118 -2.19 -1.22 -14.46
N LEU A 119 -0.90 -1.42 -14.67
CA LEU A 119 -0.18 -2.63 -14.31
C LEU A 119 0.94 -2.31 -13.30
N PRO A 120 0.61 -2.10 -12.01
CA PRO A 120 1.64 -1.82 -11.01
C PRO A 120 2.58 -3.00 -10.83
N VAL A 121 3.87 -2.67 -10.76
CA VAL A 121 4.94 -3.56 -10.33
C VAL A 121 5.60 -2.95 -9.10
N SER A 122 5.77 -3.73 -8.05
CA SER A 122 6.52 -3.33 -6.87
C SER A 122 7.61 -4.33 -6.54
N ILE A 123 8.71 -3.83 -6.00
CA ILE A 123 9.81 -4.63 -5.48
C ILE A 123 10.26 -4.04 -4.15
N GLY A 124 10.64 -4.89 -3.22
CA GLY A 124 11.02 -4.45 -1.90
C GLY A 124 11.61 -5.57 -1.05
N GLY A 125 11.81 -5.24 0.21
CA GLY A 125 12.20 -6.18 1.25
C GLY A 125 11.44 -5.89 2.52
N GLY A 126 11.50 -6.84 3.44
CA GLY A 126 10.79 -6.73 4.70
C GLY A 126 11.25 -7.77 5.70
N GLU A 127 10.59 -7.72 6.84
CA GLU A 127 10.86 -8.59 7.98
C GLU A 127 9.55 -9.28 8.37
N VAL A 128 9.66 -10.57 8.70
CA VAL A 128 8.60 -11.31 9.36
C VAL A 128 9.05 -11.61 10.78
N ASP A 129 8.25 -11.18 11.74
CA ASP A 129 8.41 -11.55 13.14
C ASP A 129 7.42 -12.64 13.50
N PHE A 130 7.91 -13.69 14.16
CA PHE A 130 7.09 -14.76 14.73
C PHE A 130 6.96 -14.56 16.23
N MET A 131 5.74 -14.26 16.70
CA MET A 131 5.45 -14.05 18.12
C MET A 131 4.66 -15.24 18.67
N ASP A 132 5.14 -15.85 19.75
CA ASP A 132 4.38 -16.86 20.49
C ASP A 132 3.19 -16.22 21.21
N LYS A 133 2.03 -16.90 21.16
CA LYS A 133 0.80 -16.37 21.76
C LYS A 133 0.90 -16.32 23.29
N GLY A 134 1.11 -15.12 23.83
CA GLY A 134 1.11 -14.84 25.27
C GLY A 134 2.49 -14.55 25.87
N ASP A 135 3.54 -14.49 25.06
CA ASP A 135 4.88 -14.10 25.49
C ASP A 135 5.24 -12.79 24.77
N GLU A 136 5.11 -11.65 25.48
CA GLU A 136 5.50 -10.34 24.93
C GLU A 136 7.03 -10.20 24.79
N ASP A 137 7.80 -11.14 25.39
CA ASP A 137 9.26 -11.16 25.43
C ASP A 137 9.88 -12.40 24.74
N GLY A 138 9.06 -13.26 24.12
CA GLY A 138 9.50 -14.54 23.52
C GLY A 138 10.21 -14.37 22.17
N PHE A 139 11.42 -14.96 22.07
CA PHE A 139 12.34 -14.99 20.92
C PHE A 139 11.83 -14.49 19.56
N LYS A 140 12.33 -13.32 19.16
CA LYS A 140 12.18 -12.75 17.81
C LYS A 140 13.03 -13.52 16.82
N ALA A 141 12.43 -14.46 16.10
CA ALA A 141 13.01 -14.93 14.85
C ALA A 141 12.64 -13.90 13.77
N GLU A 142 13.55 -12.95 13.55
CA GLU A 142 13.46 -11.94 12.48
C GLU A 142 14.02 -12.59 11.20
N ASP A 143 13.15 -12.96 10.26
CA ASP A 143 13.58 -13.43 8.94
C ASP A 143 13.35 -12.33 7.90
N GLY A 144 14.43 -11.99 7.20
CA GLY A 144 14.42 -10.97 6.17
C GLY A 144 14.03 -11.56 4.81
N PHE A 145 13.11 -10.91 4.10
CA PHE A 145 12.66 -11.38 2.79
C PHE A 145 12.73 -10.31 1.72
N PHE A 146 12.78 -10.76 0.47
CA PHE A 146 12.50 -9.96 -0.71
C PHE A 146 11.09 -10.25 -1.19
N VAL A 147 10.38 -9.20 -1.59
CA VAL A 147 9.03 -9.27 -2.12
C VAL A 147 8.94 -8.57 -3.47
N ALA A 148 8.15 -9.15 -4.37
CA ALA A 148 7.79 -8.51 -5.62
C ALA A 148 6.31 -8.73 -5.93
N ASP A 149 5.57 -7.66 -6.22
CA ASP A 149 4.16 -7.73 -6.63
C ASP A 149 4.01 -7.35 -8.10
N PHE A 150 3.21 -8.14 -8.82
CA PHE A 150 2.72 -7.80 -10.15
C PHE A 150 1.20 -7.81 -10.11
N SER A 151 0.57 -6.71 -10.52
CA SER A 151 -0.89 -6.58 -10.44
C SER A 151 -1.51 -5.93 -11.66
N ALA A 152 -2.82 -6.07 -11.78
CA ALA A 152 -3.65 -5.31 -12.70
C ALA A 152 -4.72 -4.57 -11.91
N GLN A 153 -4.91 -3.30 -12.24
CA GLN A 153 -5.81 -2.41 -11.52
C GLN A 153 -6.77 -1.72 -12.50
N PHE A 154 -8.05 -1.74 -12.16
CA PHE A 154 -9.10 -0.98 -12.81
C PHE A 154 -9.32 0.30 -12.01
N ASN A 155 -8.94 1.42 -12.59
CA ASN A 155 -8.96 2.72 -11.95
C ASN A 155 -10.17 3.51 -12.42
N PHE A 156 -10.92 4.05 -11.45
CA PHE A 156 -12.04 4.94 -11.66
C PHE A 156 -11.73 6.30 -11.03
N ARG A 157 -11.61 7.31 -11.87
CA ARG A 157 -11.38 8.70 -11.46
C ARG A 157 -12.70 9.31 -10.99
N VAL A 158 -12.81 9.53 -9.69
CA VAL A 158 -14.00 10.13 -9.05
C VAL A 158 -13.94 11.66 -9.14
N THR A 159 -12.77 12.25 -8.91
CA THR A 159 -12.52 13.70 -9.08
C THR A 159 -11.18 13.91 -9.79
N LYS A 160 -10.82 15.17 -10.10
CA LYS A 160 -9.49 15.46 -10.67
C LYS A 160 -8.34 14.96 -9.80
N LEU A 161 -8.53 14.98 -8.48
CA LEU A 161 -7.51 14.62 -7.49
C LEU A 161 -7.68 13.20 -6.94
N PHE A 162 -8.88 12.61 -7.03
CA PHE A 162 -9.20 11.35 -6.35
C PHE A 162 -9.55 10.22 -7.31
N GLU A 163 -8.89 9.08 -7.12
CA GLU A 163 -9.02 7.87 -7.92
C GLU A 163 -9.24 6.66 -7.01
N VAL A 164 -10.25 5.86 -7.34
CA VAL A 164 -10.53 4.58 -6.68
C VAL A 164 -10.13 3.46 -7.64
N SER A 165 -9.33 2.52 -7.17
CA SER A 165 -8.89 1.38 -7.96
C SER A 165 -9.32 0.09 -7.30
N ILE A 166 -9.76 -0.86 -8.11
CA ILE A 166 -9.97 -2.24 -7.70
C ILE A 166 -9.13 -3.15 -8.59
N GLY A 167 -8.49 -4.14 -7.99
CA GLY A 167 -7.65 -5.03 -8.75
C GLY A 167 -7.06 -6.13 -7.90
N GLY A 168 -6.02 -6.73 -8.43
CA GLY A 168 -5.38 -7.85 -7.80
C GLY A 168 -4.17 -8.29 -8.59
N GLY A 169 -3.40 -9.18 -8.00
CA GLY A 169 -2.12 -9.57 -8.53
C GLY A 169 -1.60 -10.84 -7.92
N TYR A 170 -0.31 -11.05 -8.15
CA TYR A 170 0.43 -12.15 -7.58
C TYR A 170 1.66 -11.60 -6.87
N ARG A 171 1.85 -12.04 -5.63
CA ARG A 171 2.97 -11.68 -4.78
C ARG A 171 4.00 -12.80 -4.77
N LEU A 172 5.25 -12.44 -5.00
CA LEU A 172 6.40 -13.33 -4.99
C LEU A 172 7.28 -13.04 -3.79
N PHE A 173 7.77 -14.11 -3.17
CA PHE A 173 8.70 -14.06 -2.05
C PHE A 173 9.97 -14.85 -2.34
N ALA A 174 11.09 -14.32 -1.83
CA ALA A 174 12.40 -14.95 -1.78
C ALA A 174 13.08 -14.61 -0.45
N GLY A 175 13.94 -15.50 0.06
CA GLY A 175 14.68 -15.31 1.32
C GLY A 175 14.05 -15.92 2.57
N ILE A 176 12.79 -16.35 2.54
CA ILE A 176 12.14 -16.96 3.72
C ILE A 176 12.53 -18.43 3.84
N GLU A 177 13.31 -18.74 4.88
CA GLU A 177 13.83 -20.08 5.17
C GLU A 177 13.63 -20.50 6.65
N GLU A 178 13.18 -19.60 7.52
CA GLU A 178 13.05 -19.86 8.96
C GLU A 178 11.71 -20.54 9.35
N ASN A 179 11.68 -21.21 10.51
CA ASN A 179 10.46 -21.77 11.14
C ASN A 179 9.64 -22.75 10.29
N ASN A 180 10.29 -23.61 9.50
CA ASN A 180 9.66 -24.60 8.59
C ASN A 180 8.76 -23.99 7.50
N LEU A 181 8.80 -22.68 7.32
CA LEU A 181 8.14 -22.00 6.22
C LEU A 181 9.10 -21.90 5.05
N LYS A 182 8.55 -22.01 3.84
CA LYS A 182 9.29 -21.80 2.61
C LYS A 182 8.70 -20.62 1.88
N ASN A 183 9.49 -19.99 1.01
CA ASN A 183 9.01 -18.99 0.04
C ASN A 183 7.67 -19.34 -0.63
N LYS A 184 7.42 -20.62 -0.94
CA LYS A 184 6.17 -21.10 -1.55
C LYS A 184 4.93 -20.89 -0.68
N ASP A 185 5.08 -20.86 0.63
CA ASP A 185 3.96 -20.67 1.58
C ASP A 185 3.49 -19.22 1.67
N PHE A 186 4.31 -18.27 1.19
CA PHE A 186 3.99 -16.85 1.17
C PHE A 186 3.58 -16.35 -0.23
N ARG A 187 3.99 -17.05 -1.30
CA ARG A 187 3.59 -16.73 -2.68
C ARG A 187 2.09 -16.88 -2.85
N SER A 188 1.42 -15.80 -3.22
CA SER A 188 -0.04 -15.78 -3.19
C SER A 188 -0.67 -14.83 -4.19
N PRO A 189 -1.87 -15.17 -4.68
CA PRO A 189 -2.72 -14.17 -5.28
C PRO A 189 -3.21 -13.20 -4.20
N PHE A 190 -3.45 -11.96 -4.59
CA PHE A 190 -4.08 -10.97 -3.74
C PHE A 190 -5.13 -10.18 -4.51
N GLY A 191 -6.16 -9.72 -3.79
CA GLY A 191 -7.08 -8.68 -4.25
C GLY A 191 -6.80 -7.40 -3.47
N GLU A 192 -6.97 -6.23 -4.09
CA GLU A 192 -6.84 -4.93 -3.44
C GLU A 192 -7.94 -3.96 -3.85
N LEU A 193 -8.34 -3.14 -2.90
CA LEU A 193 -9.03 -1.87 -3.12
C LEU A 193 -8.08 -0.75 -2.74
N ARG A 194 -7.93 0.25 -3.61
CA ARG A 194 -6.99 1.34 -3.43
C ARG A 194 -7.67 2.70 -3.63
N PHE A 195 -7.27 3.64 -2.79
CA PHE A 195 -7.68 5.03 -2.84
C PHE A 195 -6.44 5.88 -3.07
N THR A 196 -6.40 6.63 -4.16
CA THR A 196 -5.24 7.43 -4.56
C THR A 196 -5.62 8.89 -4.71
N PHE A 197 -4.86 9.76 -4.04
CA PHE A 197 -4.88 11.20 -4.21
C PHE A 197 -3.70 11.62 -5.09
N LYS A 198 -3.95 12.46 -6.09
CA LYS A 198 -2.95 13.00 -7.03
C LYS A 198 -3.09 14.52 -7.06
N GLU A 199 -2.07 15.26 -6.65
CA GLU A 199 -2.01 16.74 -6.64
C GLU A 199 -0.98 17.23 -7.65
#